data_AF-A0A914DMW5-F1
#
_entry.id   AF-A0A914DMW5-F1
#
_cell.length_a   1.000
_cell.length_b   1.000
_cell.length_c   1.000
_cell.angle_alpha   90.00
_cell.angle_beta   90.00
_cell.angle_gamma   90.00
#
_symmetry.space_group_name_H-M   'P 1'
#
loop_
_entity.id
_entity.type
_entity.pdbx_description
1 polymer ?
#
loop_
_entity_poly.entity_id
_entity_poly.type
_entity_poly.pdbx_seq_one_letter_code
_entity_poly.pdbx_strand_id
1 'polypeptide(L)'
;MMADSSDKMTFKQRVKSVMGNTLGPLLYPRMIINPENELFRKYIDPNFPDLRDISSKCPLVMVNSNELYDLPRPTLHKIVYVGGLGMTLESAKNLTG
;
A
#
# COMPACT_ATOMS: atom_id res chain seq x y z
N MET A 1 8.95 2.09 -2.19
CA MET A 1 10.29 2.65 -2.55
C MET A 1 10.70 3.83 -1.66
N MET A 2 10.31 3.85 -0.39
CA MET A 2 10.77 4.86 0.55
C MET A 2 11.46 4.12 1.68
N ALA A 3 12.78 4.27 1.74
CA ALA A 3 13.69 3.65 2.69
C ALA A 3 13.76 2.12 2.63
N ASP A 4 14.58 1.61 1.69
CA ASP A 4 15.28 0.34 1.88
C ASP A 4 16.36 0.56 2.97
N SER A 5 15.90 0.77 4.19
CA SER A 5 16.73 1.03 5.36
C SER A 5 16.79 -0.26 6.14
N SER A 6 17.89 -0.98 5.98
CA SER A 6 18.28 -2.08 6.86
C SER A 6 18.17 -1.63 8.34
N ASP A 7 18.01 -2.58 9.26
CA ASP A 7 17.91 -2.35 10.72
C ASP A 7 19.00 -1.41 11.28
N LYS A 8 20.15 -1.31 10.59
CA LYS A 8 21.22 -0.36 10.91
C LYS A 8 21.18 0.83 9.95
N MET A 9 20.63 1.95 10.42
CA MET A 9 20.70 3.25 9.74
C MET A 9 21.80 4.17 10.30
N THR A 10 22.57 4.77 9.39
CA THR A 10 23.47 5.90 9.66
C THR A 10 22.70 7.18 9.96
N PHE A 11 23.35 8.18 10.57
CA PHE A 11 22.70 9.46 10.93
C PHE A 11 22.00 10.14 9.72
N LYS A 12 22.66 10.20 8.56
CA LYS A 12 22.09 10.79 7.34
C LYS A 12 20.84 10.05 6.85
N GLN A 13 20.84 8.72 6.93
CA GLN A 13 19.68 7.89 6.58
C GLN A 13 18.51 8.11 7.54
N ARG A 14 18.79 8.29 8.83
CA ARG A 14 17.76 8.62 9.84
C ARG A 14 17.13 9.97 9.56
N VAL A 15 17.92 11.00 9.27
CA VAL A 15 17.41 12.33 8.91
C VAL A 15 16.52 12.26 7.66
N LYS A 16 16.96 11.55 6.61
CA LYS A 16 16.15 11.33 5.40
C LYS A 16 14.84 10.60 5.71
N SER A 17 14.88 9.57 6.56
CA SER A 17 13.69 8.80 6.93
C SER A 17 12.68 9.63 7.71
N VAL A 18 13.14 10.42 8.67
CA VAL A 18 12.28 11.36 9.41
C VAL A 18 11.68 12.41 8.48
N MET A 19 12.50 13.00 7.60
CA MET A 19 12.02 13.98 6.63
C MET A 19 10.97 13.38 5.68
N GLY A 20 11.21 12.17 5.17
CA GLY A 20 10.26 11.45 4.32
C GLY A 20 8.97 11.09 5.04
N ASN A 21 9.06 10.62 6.29
CA ASN A 21 7.89 10.26 7.10
C ASN A 21 7.04 11.49 7.49
N THR A 22 7.66 12.66 7.67
CA THR A 22 6.95 13.90 7.99
C THR A 22 6.37 14.57 6.74
N LEU A 23 7.14 14.67 5.65
CA LEU A 23 6.69 15.33 4.43
C LEU A 23 5.73 14.47 3.60
N GLY A 24 5.90 13.15 3.62
CA GLY A 24 5.11 12.20 2.84
C GLY A 24 3.61 12.38 3.04
N PRO A 25 3.08 12.29 4.28
CA PRO A 25 1.66 12.48 4.55
C PRO A 25 1.11 13.86 4.17
N LEU A 26 1.96 14.89 4.15
CA LEU A 26 1.57 16.27 3.81
C LEU A 26 1.51 16.50 2.30
N LEU A 27 2.40 15.87 1.54
CA LEU A 27 2.50 16.02 0.09
C LEU A 27 1.61 15.00 -0.66
N TYR A 28 1.44 13.80 -0.12
CA TYR A 28 0.73 12.70 -0.77
C TYR A 28 -0.71 13.05 -1.21
N PRO A 29 -1.55 13.72 -0.39
CA PRO A 29 -2.90 14.08 -0.84
C PRO A 29 -2.89 15.03 -2.04
N ARG A 30 -1.95 15.99 -2.05
CA ARG A 30 -1.86 16.99 -3.13
C ARG A 30 -1.31 16.40 -4.42
N MET A 31 -0.30 15.54 -4.32
CA MET A 31 0.41 15.02 -5.48
C MET A 31 -0.26 13.82 -6.14
N ILE A 32 -1.03 13.02 -5.39
CA ILE A 32 -1.57 11.74 -5.87
C ILE A 32 -3.09 11.73 -5.77
N ILE A 33 -3.65 11.92 -4.58
CA ILE A 33 -5.10 11.74 -4.36
C ILE A 33 -5.92 12.80 -5.11
N ASN A 34 -5.53 14.06 -5.07
CA ASN A 34 -6.25 15.14 -5.77
C ASN A 34 -6.32 14.93 -7.29
N PRO A 35 -5.22 14.68 -8.02
CA PRO A 35 -5.30 14.43 -9.46
C PRO A 35 -6.06 13.14 -9.78
N GLU A 36 -5.94 12.09 -8.97
CA GLU A 36 -6.75 10.87 -9.15
C GLU A 36 -8.25 11.17 -8.98
N ASN A 37 -8.65 11.92 -7.95
CA ASN A 37 -10.04 12.35 -7.75
C ASN A 37 -10.56 13.14 -8.96
N GLU A 38 -9.76 14.04 -9.55
CA GLU A 38 -10.14 14.79 -10.74
C GLU A 38 -10.37 13.88 -11.95
N LEU A 39 -9.52 12.87 -12.14
CA LEU A 39 -9.70 11.89 -13.20
C LEU A 39 -10.98 11.08 -13.00
N PHE A 40 -11.25 10.60 -11.78
CA PHE A 40 -12.48 9.88 -11.47
C PHE A 40 -13.72 10.74 -11.71
N ARG A 41 -13.67 12.02 -11.33
CA ARG A 41 -14.77 12.94 -11.58
C ARG A 41 -15.01 13.25 -13.06
N LYS A 42 -13.93 13.24 -13.85
CA LYS A 42 -14.00 13.48 -15.29
C LYS A 42 -14.53 12.28 -16.08
N TYR A 43 -14.10 11.07 -15.72
CA TYR A 43 -14.35 9.87 -16.53
C TYR A 43 -15.46 8.96 -15.99
N ILE A 44 -15.81 9.05 -14.71
CA ILE A 44 -16.81 8.17 -14.08
C ILE A 44 -18.05 8.95 -13.71
N ASP A 45 -17.95 9.93 -12.80
CA ASP A 45 -19.11 10.72 -12.37
C ASP A 45 -18.66 12.09 -11.80
N PRO A 46 -19.23 13.23 -12.23
CA PRO A 46 -18.85 14.55 -11.73
C PRO A 46 -18.93 14.72 -10.19
N ASN A 47 -19.82 13.97 -9.54
CA ASN A 47 -20.03 13.98 -8.08
C ASN A 47 -19.35 12.78 -7.39
N PHE A 48 -18.37 12.14 -8.04
CA PHE A 48 -17.67 11.00 -7.46
C PHE A 48 -17.03 11.36 -6.10
N PRO A 49 -17.26 10.53 -5.06
CA PRO A 49 -16.75 10.79 -3.71
C PRO A 49 -15.21 10.75 -3.66
N ASP A 50 -14.62 11.39 -2.66
CA ASP A 50 -13.17 11.41 -2.50
C ASP A 50 -12.62 9.98 -2.28
N LEU A 51 -11.60 9.60 -3.04
CA LEU A 51 -10.99 8.27 -2.97
C LEU A 51 -10.45 7.95 -1.56
N ARG A 52 -10.01 8.96 -0.81
CA ARG A 52 -9.57 8.80 0.58
C ARG A 52 -10.73 8.46 1.50
N ASP A 53 -11.90 9.07 1.29
CA ASP A 53 -13.09 8.77 2.07
C ASP A 53 -13.60 7.37 1.79
N ILE A 54 -13.60 6.95 0.51
CA ILE A 54 -13.99 5.61 0.10
C ILE A 54 -13.06 4.56 0.72
N SER A 55 -11.75 4.74 0.60
CA SER A 55 -10.76 3.80 1.17
C SER A 55 -10.86 3.69 2.69
N SER A 56 -11.14 4.80 3.39
CA SER A 56 -11.34 4.79 4.84
C SER A 56 -12.55 3.95 5.28
N LYS A 57 -13.66 4.04 4.52
CA LYS A 57 -14.94 3.37 4.81
C LYS A 57 -15.02 1.93 4.27
N CYS A 58 -14.03 1.49 3.53
CA CYS A 58 -14.01 0.13 2.98
C CYS A 58 -14.06 -0.92 4.12
N PRO A 59 -15.01 -1.88 4.09
CA PRO A 59 -15.18 -2.89 5.15
C PRO A 59 -14.17 -4.04 5.07
N LEU A 60 -13.56 -4.27 3.89
CA LEU A 60 -12.65 -5.39 3.66
C LEU A 60 -11.61 -5.02 2.61
N VAL A 61 -10.34 -5.24 2.93
CA VAL A 61 -9.22 -5.04 2.02
C VAL A 61 -8.52 -6.38 1.83
N MET A 62 -8.58 -6.92 0.61
CA MET A 62 -7.85 -8.14 0.24
C MET A 62 -6.51 -7.76 -0.37
N VAL A 63 -5.42 -8.24 0.23
CA VAL A 63 -4.06 -7.96 -0.22
C VAL A 63 -3.48 -9.21 -0.86
N ASN A 64 -3.10 -9.13 -2.14
CA ASN A 64 -2.41 -10.21 -2.83
C ASN A 64 -0.93 -10.27 -2.42
N SER A 65 -0.68 -10.70 -1.18
CA SER A 65 0.66 -10.93 -0.64
C SER A 65 0.58 -11.91 0.52
N ASN A 66 1.73 -12.35 1.01
CA ASN A 66 1.84 -13.10 2.26
C ASN A 66 2.36 -12.17 3.36
N GLU A 67 1.68 -12.16 4.50
CA GLU A 67 2.05 -11.38 5.68
C GLU A 67 3.50 -11.65 6.13
N LEU A 68 3.98 -12.90 6.01
CA LEU A 68 5.33 -13.29 6.43
C LEU A 68 6.45 -12.66 5.60
N TYR A 69 6.16 -12.21 4.38
CA TYR A 69 7.14 -11.56 3.51
C TYR A 69 7.03 -10.03 3.51
N ASP A 70 5.95 -9.49 4.09
CA ASP A 70 5.74 -8.05 4.16
C ASP A 70 6.49 -7.47 5.37
N LEU A 71 6.88 -6.19 5.29
CA LEU A 71 7.52 -5.54 6.42
C LEU A 71 6.52 -5.44 7.58
N PRO A 72 6.95 -5.72 8.83
CA PRO A 72 6.05 -5.66 9.98
C PRO A 72 5.53 -4.24 10.13
N ARG A 73 4.24 -4.07 9.89
CA ARG A 73 3.53 -2.79 10.02
C ARG A 73 2.23 -3.01 10.78
N PRO A 74 1.72 -2.00 11.48
CA PRO A 74 0.39 -2.10 12.07
C PRO A 74 -0.66 -2.39 10.99
N THR A 75 -1.38 -3.50 11.13
CA THR A 75 -2.47 -3.90 10.24
C THR A 75 -3.81 -3.70 10.94
N LEU A 76 -4.86 -3.47 10.15
CA LEU A 76 -6.23 -3.40 10.65
C LEU A 76 -6.89 -4.77 10.48
N HIS A 77 -7.80 -5.14 11.38
CA HIS A 77 -8.55 -6.40 11.31
C HIS A 77 -9.35 -6.58 10.01
N LYS A 78 -9.63 -5.49 9.29
CA LYS A 78 -10.30 -5.51 7.98
C LYS A 78 -9.37 -5.86 6.80
N ILE A 79 -8.08 -6.06 7.04
CA ILE A 79 -7.10 -6.42 6.01
C ILE A 79 -6.89 -7.93 6.05
N VAL A 80 -7.14 -8.60 4.93
CA VAL A 80 -6.95 -10.05 4.78
C VAL A 80 -5.94 -10.31 3.67
N TYR A 81 -4.90 -11.08 3.99
CA TYR A 81 -3.87 -11.48 3.04
C TYR A 81 -4.32 -12.72 2.27
N VAL A 82 -4.49 -12.58 0.96
CA VAL A 82 -4.89 -13.65 0.04
C VAL A 82 -3.79 -13.76 -1.02
N GLY A 83 -2.68 -14.38 -0.66
CA GLY A 83 -1.55 -14.58 -1.56
C GLY A 83 -1.87 -15.61 -2.66
N GLY A 84 -1.15 -15.51 -3.78
CA GLY A 84 -1.28 -16.47 -4.88
C GLY A 84 -2.51 -16.27 -5.77
N LEU A 85 -3.18 -15.12 -5.68
CA LEU A 85 -4.21 -14.75 -6.64
C LEU A 85 -3.58 -14.67 -8.05
N GLY A 86 -4.05 -15.54 -8.94
CA GLY A 86 -3.57 -15.64 -10.33
C GLY A 86 -2.49 -16.71 -10.57
N MET A 87 -2.09 -17.49 -9.56
CA MET A 87 -1.17 -18.62 -9.76
C MET A 87 -1.90 -19.85 -10.31
N THR A 88 -1.38 -20.45 -11.38
CA THR A 88 -1.86 -21.74 -11.90
C THR A 88 -1.09 -22.89 -11.25
N LEU A 89 -1.82 -23.96 -10.89
CA LEU A 89 -1.29 -25.14 -10.20
C LEU A 89 -0.14 -25.85 -10.95
N GLU A 90 0.00 -25.64 -12.26
CA GLU A 90 1.05 -26.24 -13.09
C GLU A 90 2.48 -25.86 -12.67
N SER A 91 2.64 -24.75 -11.94
CA SER A 91 3.94 -24.25 -11.47
C SER A 91 4.35 -24.77 -10.08
N ALA A 92 3.52 -25.59 -9.43
CA ALA A 92 3.86 -26.21 -8.16
C ALA A 92 4.75 -27.44 -8.39
N LYS A 93 6.06 -27.30 -8.10
CA LYS A 93 6.97 -28.44 -8.05
C LYS A 93 6.46 -29.43 -7.00
N ASN A 94 6.24 -30.68 -7.38
CA ASN A 94 5.80 -31.74 -6.46
C ASN A 94 6.76 -31.82 -5.27
N LEU A 95 6.23 -31.64 -4.06
CA LEU A 95 6.97 -31.80 -2.82
C LEU A 95 7.20 -33.30 -2.60
N THR A 96 8.31 -33.82 -3.12
CA THR A 96 8.82 -35.14 -2.74
C THR A 96 9.46 -35.01 -1.37
N GLY A 97 8.81 -35.61 -0.36
CA GLY A 97 9.39 -35.86 0.96
C GLY A 97 10.46 -36.94 0.91
#